data_AF-A0A1D6KEL0-F1
#
_entry.id   AF-A0A1D6KEL0-F1
#
_cell.length_a   1.000
_cell.length_b   1.000
_cell.length_c   1.000
_cell.angle_alpha   90.00
_cell.angle_beta   90.00
_cell.angle_gamma   90.00
#
_symmetry.space_group_name_H-M   'P 1'
#
loop_
_entity.id
_entity.type
_entity.pdbx_description
1 polymer ?
#
loop_
_entity_poly.entity_id
_entity_poly.type
_entity_poly.pdbx_seq_one_letter_code
_entity_poly.pdbx_strand_id
1 'polypeptide(L)'
;MFVEPVLNYWPLNKLRERALNHILEHIHYEDETTQYIGISPVTKALNMICCWVENPNSDALKRHIPRIHDYLWIAEDGMNTKIYDGTHNWELALIIQAMLSADAANEYGPTIQRAMEYLKRAQVTTNPPGNPSYWFRHRSKGSWPLSTIDNGWGSSDTSAEATKALLMFSKVYPNLVENSNGDEWMLNAVDCLLSFMV
;
A
#
# COMPACT_ATOMS: atom_id res chain seq x y z
N MET A 1 23.29 1.40 29.65
CA MET A 1 22.43 0.21 29.59
C MET A 1 22.02 -0.15 31.02
N PHE A 2 21.00 0.51 31.58
CA PHE A 2 20.60 0.37 33.00
C PHE A 2 19.08 0.35 33.21
N VAL A 3 18.29 0.23 32.14
CA VAL A 3 16.81 0.21 32.20
C VAL A 3 16.27 -1.24 32.32
N GLU A 4 17.12 -2.22 32.00
CA GLU A 4 16.77 -3.64 31.93
C GLU A 4 16.33 -4.28 33.27
N PRO A 5 16.78 -3.84 34.47
CA PRO A 5 16.37 -4.49 35.71
C PRO A 5 14.90 -4.23 36.07
N VAL A 6 14.43 -2.99 35.97
CA VAL A 6 13.18 -2.56 36.62
C VAL A 6 11.94 -3.17 35.97
N LEU A 7 11.95 -3.31 34.65
CA LEU A 7 10.85 -3.90 33.89
C LEU A 7 10.75 -5.44 34.02
N ASN A 8 11.73 -6.10 34.64
CA ASN A 8 11.68 -7.53 34.95
C ASN A 8 10.97 -7.85 36.27
N TYR A 9 10.67 -6.83 37.10
CA TYR A 9 10.00 -6.99 38.39
C TYR A 9 8.50 -6.71 38.31
N TRP A 10 7.76 -7.25 39.26
CA TRP A 10 6.34 -6.98 39.43
C TRP A 10 6.10 -5.50 39.83
N PRO A 11 5.08 -4.81 39.27
CA PRO A 11 4.10 -5.26 38.28
C PRO A 11 4.51 -4.99 36.82
N LEU A 12 5.68 -4.40 36.60
CA LEU A 12 6.12 -3.93 35.28
C LEU A 12 6.37 -5.06 34.29
N ASN A 13 6.78 -6.24 34.77
CA ASN A 13 6.93 -7.42 33.91
C ASN A 13 5.60 -7.87 33.29
N LYS A 14 4.48 -7.77 34.01
CA LYS A 14 3.13 -8.06 33.48
C LYS A 14 2.66 -6.99 32.50
N LEU A 15 2.95 -5.72 32.80
CA LEU A 15 2.66 -4.64 31.85
C LEU A 15 3.46 -4.82 30.56
N ARG A 16 4.74 -5.19 30.65
CA ARG A 16 5.58 -5.51 29.49
C ARG A 16 5.02 -6.70 28.71
N GLU A 17 4.69 -7.81 29.37
CA GLU A 17 4.10 -9.00 28.73
C GLU A 17 2.84 -8.63 27.94
N ARG A 18 1.93 -7.86 28.55
CA ARG A 18 0.72 -7.37 27.89
C ARG A 18 1.01 -6.43 26.71
N ALA A 19 1.98 -5.52 26.87
CA ALA A 19 2.37 -4.60 25.81
C ALA A 19 3.00 -5.33 24.62
N LEU A 20 3.87 -6.32 24.86
CA LEU A 20 4.50 -7.11 23.80
C LEU A 20 3.45 -7.93 23.02
N ASN A 21 2.49 -8.56 23.71
CA ASN A 21 1.41 -9.30 23.05
C ASN A 21 0.55 -8.37 22.17
N HIS A 22 0.26 -7.16 22.65
CA HIS A 22 -0.50 -6.17 21.88
C HIS A 22 0.29 -5.64 20.67
N ILE A 23 1.60 -5.39 20.82
CA ILE A 23 2.46 -4.98 19.70
C ILE A 23 2.50 -6.10 18.64
N LEU A 24 2.66 -7.35 19.06
CA LEU A 24 2.74 -8.49 18.15
C LEU A 24 1.42 -8.72 17.40
N GLU A 25 0.28 -8.52 18.07
CA GLU A 25 -1.04 -8.50 17.43
C GLU A 25 -1.13 -7.45 16.31
N HIS A 26 -0.65 -6.23 16.56
CA HIS A 26 -0.63 -5.16 15.54
C HIS A 26 0.37 -5.43 14.40
N ILE A 27 1.51 -6.07 14.69
CA ILE A 27 2.46 -6.52 13.67
C ILE A 27 1.80 -7.55 12.75
N HIS A 28 1.16 -8.57 13.30
CA HIS A 28 0.45 -9.60 12.52
C HIS A 28 -0.65 -9.00 11.66
N TYR A 29 -1.41 -8.05 12.21
CA TYR A 29 -2.42 -7.32 11.43
C TYR A 29 -1.80 -6.55 10.26
N GLU A 30 -0.71 -5.81 10.49
CA GLU A 30 0.00 -5.10 9.43
C GLU A 30 0.54 -6.05 8.34
N ASP A 31 1.14 -7.16 8.76
CA ASP A 31 1.69 -8.15 7.86
C ASP A 31 0.61 -8.82 7.00
N GLU A 32 -0.50 -9.25 7.60
CA GLU A 32 -1.60 -9.87 6.86
C GLU A 32 -2.28 -8.89 5.90
N THR A 33 -2.49 -7.65 6.32
CA THR A 33 -3.19 -6.64 5.52
C THR A 33 -2.37 -6.10 4.35
N THR A 34 -1.04 -6.13 4.46
CA THR A 34 -0.11 -5.65 3.42
C THR A 34 0.53 -6.79 2.62
N GLN A 35 0.02 -8.01 2.75
CA GLN A 35 0.62 -9.19 2.12
C GLN A 35 2.12 -9.34 2.45
N TYR A 36 2.50 -9.00 3.68
CA TYR A 36 3.83 -9.09 4.25
C TYR A 36 4.85 -8.10 3.63
N ILE A 37 4.35 -7.03 3.00
CA ILE A 37 5.15 -5.94 2.45
C ILE A 37 5.46 -4.88 3.51
N GLY A 38 4.49 -4.54 4.38
CA GLY A 38 4.60 -3.41 5.32
C GLY A 38 4.64 -2.04 4.63
N ILE A 39 4.76 -0.97 5.42
CA ILE A 39 4.82 0.42 4.91
C ILE A 39 6.18 0.85 4.37
N SER A 40 7.25 0.22 4.85
CA SER A 40 8.61 0.68 4.54
C SER A 40 9.57 -0.48 4.71
N PRO A 41 10.76 -0.45 4.09
CA PRO A 41 11.75 -1.51 4.24
C PRO A 41 12.18 -1.69 5.71
N VAL A 42 12.18 -0.61 6.50
CA VAL A 42 12.53 -0.65 7.92
C VAL A 42 11.46 -1.42 8.70
N THR A 43 10.20 -1.03 8.55
CA THR A 43 9.09 -1.71 9.22
C THR A 43 8.99 -3.16 8.79
N LYS A 44 9.11 -3.43 7.49
CA LYS A 44 9.15 -4.79 6.93
C LYS A 44 10.22 -5.65 7.58
N ALA A 45 11.44 -5.13 7.71
CA ALA A 45 12.55 -5.87 8.29
C ALA A 45 12.32 -6.15 9.78
N LEU A 46 11.83 -5.16 10.53
CA LEU A 46 11.56 -5.29 11.96
C LEU A 46 10.42 -6.28 12.24
N ASN A 47 9.30 -6.20 11.51
CA ASN A 47 8.18 -7.13 11.64
C ASN A 47 8.62 -8.57 11.32
N MET A 48 9.37 -8.75 10.23
CA MET A 48 9.92 -10.06 9.87
C MET A 48 10.82 -10.64 10.98
N ILE A 49 11.65 -9.81 11.61
CA ILE A 49 12.47 -10.22 12.77
C ILE A 49 11.57 -10.59 13.95
N CYS A 50 10.52 -9.81 14.24
CA CYS A 50 9.56 -10.13 15.29
C CYS A 50 8.87 -11.48 15.06
N CYS A 51 8.39 -11.76 13.84
CA CYS A 51 7.83 -13.07 13.49
C CYS A 51 8.84 -14.21 13.62
N TRP A 52 10.11 -13.98 13.28
CA TRP A 52 11.18 -14.96 13.47
C TRP A 52 11.47 -15.23 14.94
N VAL A 53 11.53 -14.20 15.78
CA VAL A 53 11.72 -14.33 17.23
C VAL A 53 10.54 -15.04 17.89
N GLU A 54 9.31 -14.76 17.46
CA GLU A 54 8.10 -15.43 17.93
C GLU A 54 8.11 -16.92 17.56
N ASN A 55 8.31 -17.25 16.28
CA ASN A 55 8.43 -18.62 15.81
C ASN A 55 9.19 -18.69 14.46
N PRO A 56 10.42 -19.24 14.44
CA PRO A 56 11.23 -19.33 13.23
C PRO A 56 10.70 -20.30 12.17
N ASN A 57 9.68 -21.11 12.49
CA ASN A 57 9.02 -22.04 11.56
C ASN A 57 7.61 -21.57 11.14
N SER A 58 7.21 -20.35 11.50
CA SER A 58 5.89 -19.79 11.23
C SER A 58 5.62 -19.61 9.73
N ASP A 59 4.33 -19.72 9.35
CA ASP A 59 3.91 -19.40 7.98
C ASP A 59 4.03 -17.90 7.68
N ALA A 60 3.93 -17.05 8.71
CA ALA A 60 4.19 -15.61 8.60
C ALA A 60 5.62 -15.34 8.10
N LEU A 61 6.63 -15.97 8.70
CA LEU A 61 8.01 -15.82 8.26
C LEU A 61 8.21 -16.33 6.81
N LYS A 62 7.60 -17.47 6.45
CA LYS A 62 7.65 -18.00 5.08
C LYS A 62 7.06 -17.04 4.04
N ARG A 63 6.07 -16.23 4.41
CA ARG A 63 5.47 -15.20 3.55
C ARG A 63 6.29 -13.91 3.51
N HIS A 64 6.98 -13.56 4.59
CA HIS A 64 7.88 -12.40 4.66
C HIS A 64 9.13 -12.53 3.77
N ILE A 65 9.72 -13.73 3.71
CA ILE A 65 10.98 -13.97 3.00
C ILE A 65 10.90 -13.57 1.51
N PRO A 66 9.92 -14.06 0.71
CA PRO A 66 9.86 -13.68 -0.71
C PRO A 66 9.62 -12.17 -0.92
N ARG A 67 8.95 -11.51 0.03
CA ARG A 67 8.68 -10.06 -0.01
C ARG A 67 9.90 -9.18 0.28
N ILE A 68 11.07 -9.76 0.63
CA ILE A 68 12.32 -8.98 0.72
C ILE A 68 12.67 -8.38 -0.64
N HIS A 69 12.45 -9.14 -1.72
CA HIS A 69 12.77 -8.71 -3.09
C HIS A 69 11.95 -7.51 -3.54
N ASP A 70 10.75 -7.33 -2.98
CA ASP A 70 9.89 -6.18 -3.28
C ASP A 70 10.53 -4.86 -2.87
N TYR A 71 11.57 -4.85 -2.03
CA TYR A 71 12.33 -3.66 -1.66
C TYR A 71 13.69 -3.54 -2.33
N LEU A 72 14.17 -4.56 -3.06
CA LEU A 72 15.47 -4.54 -3.70
C LEU A 72 15.37 -3.98 -5.12
N TRP A 73 16.33 -3.15 -5.51
CA TRP A 73 16.42 -2.56 -6.85
C TRP A 73 17.87 -2.58 -7.33
N ILE A 74 18.09 -2.93 -8.60
CA ILE A 74 19.42 -2.89 -9.22
C ILE A 74 19.52 -1.60 -10.02
N ALA A 75 20.37 -0.68 -9.53
CA ALA A 75 20.73 0.57 -10.18
C ALA A 75 22.14 0.48 -10.81
N GLU A 76 22.58 1.55 -11.45
CA GLU A 76 23.88 1.67 -12.10
C GLU A 76 25.07 1.49 -11.14
N ASP A 77 24.88 1.77 -9.85
CA ASP A 77 25.88 1.64 -8.78
C ASP A 77 25.74 0.34 -7.97
N GLY A 78 24.81 -0.52 -8.33
CA GLY A 78 24.60 -1.83 -7.71
C GLY A 78 23.20 -2.00 -7.11
N MET A 79 23.08 -2.93 -6.16
CA MET A 79 21.80 -3.25 -5.54
C MET A 79 21.53 -2.34 -4.35
N ASN A 80 20.42 -1.60 -4.41
CA ASN A 80 19.95 -0.67 -3.40
C ASN A 80 18.59 -1.10 -2.84
N THR A 81 18.21 -0.52 -1.70
CA THR A 81 16.88 -0.69 -1.11
C THR A 81 16.00 0.50 -1.46
N LYS A 82 14.80 0.24 -1.98
CA LYS A 82 13.76 1.24 -2.24
C LYS A 82 13.18 1.75 -0.92
N ILE A 83 12.73 3.00 -0.88
CA ILE A 83 12.09 3.60 0.32
C ILE A 83 10.67 3.05 0.59
N TYR A 84 10.06 2.44 -0.43
CA TYR A 84 8.76 1.78 -0.43
C TYR A 84 8.86 0.54 -1.35
N ASP A 85 7.85 -0.34 -1.45
CA ASP A 85 7.90 -1.46 -2.42
C ASP A 85 7.86 -0.98 -3.89
N GLY A 86 7.61 0.30 -4.10
CA GLY A 86 7.76 1.03 -5.35
C GLY A 86 6.92 2.29 -5.34
N THR A 87 6.79 2.92 -6.50
CA THR A 87 5.99 4.13 -6.71
C THR A 87 5.06 4.00 -7.91
N HIS A 88 4.74 2.75 -8.29
CA HIS A 88 4.09 2.42 -9.55
C HIS A 88 2.80 3.21 -9.78
N ASN A 89 1.88 3.22 -8.82
CA ASN A 89 0.62 3.95 -8.96
C ASN A 89 0.83 5.47 -9.04
N TRP A 90 1.70 6.02 -8.20
CA TRP A 90 2.02 7.45 -8.17
C TRP A 90 2.64 7.92 -9.49
N GLU A 91 3.72 7.27 -9.92
CA GLU A 91 4.42 7.62 -11.15
C GLU A 91 3.54 7.42 -12.37
N LEU A 92 2.80 6.31 -12.45
CA LEU A 92 1.97 6.02 -13.61
C LEU A 92 0.83 7.04 -13.74
N ALA A 93 0.20 7.44 -12.64
CA ALA A 93 -0.82 8.49 -12.64
C ALA A 93 -0.27 9.81 -13.20
N LEU A 94 0.93 10.22 -12.78
CA LEU A 94 1.56 11.45 -13.27
C LEU A 94 2.03 11.33 -14.73
N ILE A 95 2.58 10.19 -15.13
CA ILE A 95 3.00 9.92 -16.51
C ILE A 95 1.81 9.97 -17.46
N ILE A 96 0.68 9.35 -17.09
CA ILE A 96 -0.55 9.41 -17.88
C ILE A 96 -0.99 10.87 -18.06
N GLN A 97 -1.06 11.63 -16.97
CA GLN A 97 -1.44 13.05 -17.04
C GLN A 97 -0.50 13.83 -17.96
N ALA A 98 0.81 13.64 -17.84
CA ALA A 98 1.80 14.30 -18.69
C ALA A 98 1.62 13.97 -20.17
N MET A 99 1.46 12.68 -20.52
CA MET A 99 1.24 12.25 -21.90
C MET A 99 -0.05 12.82 -22.49
N LEU A 100 -1.15 12.82 -21.73
CA LEU A 100 -2.42 13.37 -22.19
C LEU A 100 -2.34 14.89 -22.35
N SER A 101 -1.67 15.59 -21.43
CA SER A 101 -1.48 17.05 -21.51
C SER A 101 -0.56 17.48 -22.64
N ALA A 102 0.36 16.61 -23.07
CA ALA A 102 1.25 16.85 -24.21
C ALA A 102 0.62 16.48 -25.56
N ASP A 103 -0.67 16.12 -25.61
CA ASP A 103 -1.37 15.60 -26.80
C ASP A 103 -0.67 14.38 -27.45
N ALA A 104 0.08 13.63 -26.64
CA ALA A 104 0.84 12.46 -27.10
C ALA A 104 -0.04 11.20 -27.21
N ALA A 105 -1.34 11.33 -26.97
CA ALA A 105 -2.27 10.20 -26.93
C ALA A 105 -2.39 9.49 -28.29
N ASN A 106 -2.40 10.25 -29.37
CA ASN A 106 -2.50 9.69 -30.72
C ASN A 106 -1.24 8.92 -31.14
N GLU A 107 -0.07 9.31 -30.60
CA GLU A 107 1.20 8.64 -30.88
C GLU A 107 1.39 7.39 -30.01
N TYR A 108 0.98 7.45 -28.74
CA TYR A 108 1.24 6.41 -27.74
C TYR A 108 -0.02 5.67 -27.25
N GLY A 109 -1.11 5.72 -28.00
CA GLY A 109 -2.43 5.18 -27.60
C GLY A 109 -2.41 3.82 -26.90
N PRO A 110 -1.80 2.77 -27.50
CA PRO A 110 -1.70 1.44 -26.87
C PRO A 110 -0.92 1.41 -25.56
N THR A 111 0.08 2.30 -25.39
CA THR A 111 0.84 2.43 -24.14
C THR A 111 0.01 3.10 -23.07
N ILE A 112 -0.67 4.20 -23.40
CA ILE A 112 -1.56 4.88 -22.46
C ILE A 112 -2.69 3.94 -22.04
N GLN A 113 -3.31 3.21 -22.97
CA GLN A 113 -4.35 2.25 -22.64
C GLN A 113 -3.88 1.18 -21.64
N ARG A 114 -2.69 0.60 -21.83
CA ARG A 114 -2.13 -0.38 -20.89
C ARG A 114 -1.86 0.23 -19.51
N ALA A 115 -1.35 1.46 -19.47
CA ALA A 115 -1.14 2.20 -18.22
C ALA A 115 -2.47 2.41 -17.47
N MET A 116 -3.53 2.78 -18.20
CA MET A 116 -4.88 2.94 -17.63
C MET A 116 -5.46 1.65 -17.10
N GLU A 117 -5.33 0.55 -17.85
CA GLU A 117 -5.80 -0.76 -17.42
C GLU A 117 -5.07 -1.24 -16.17
N TYR A 118 -3.76 -0.97 -16.05
CA TYR A 118 -3.03 -1.19 -14.82
C TYR A 118 -3.60 -0.37 -13.67
N LEU A 119 -3.75 0.95 -13.85
CA LEU A 119 -4.22 1.84 -12.80
C LEU A 119 -5.63 1.43 -12.32
N LYS A 120 -6.53 1.03 -13.23
CA LYS A 120 -7.85 0.50 -12.87
C LYS A 120 -7.76 -0.79 -12.05
N ARG A 121 -6.83 -1.71 -12.38
CA ARG A 121 -6.59 -2.94 -11.60
C ARG A 121 -5.92 -2.69 -10.26
N ALA A 122 -5.20 -1.57 -10.12
CA ALA A 122 -4.48 -1.21 -8.91
C ALA A 122 -5.35 -0.51 -7.86
N GLN A 123 -6.62 -0.23 -8.17
CA GLN A 123 -7.55 0.36 -7.21
C GLN A 123 -7.89 -0.65 -6.11
N VAL A 124 -7.83 -0.21 -4.85
CA VAL A 124 -8.21 -1.02 -3.70
C VAL A 124 -9.71 -1.24 -3.68
N THR A 125 -10.15 -2.49 -3.61
CA THR A 125 -11.58 -2.86 -3.71
C THR A 125 -12.24 -3.15 -2.36
N THR A 126 -11.45 -3.28 -1.29
CA THR A 126 -11.91 -3.63 0.06
C THR A 126 -11.25 -2.75 1.12
N ASN A 127 -11.91 -2.56 2.26
CA ASN A 127 -11.28 -1.91 3.41
C ASN A 127 -10.40 -2.91 4.18
N PRO A 128 -9.44 -2.43 4.97
CA PRO A 128 -8.73 -3.27 5.92
C PRO A 128 -9.73 -3.99 6.84
N PRO A 129 -9.53 -5.28 7.16
CA PRO A 129 -10.43 -6.04 8.00
C PRO A 129 -10.46 -5.50 9.44
N GLY A 130 -11.53 -5.83 10.18
CA GLY A 130 -11.65 -5.50 11.59
C GLY A 130 -12.11 -4.07 11.89
N ASN A 131 -11.86 -3.60 13.11
CA ASN A 131 -12.28 -2.29 13.59
C ASN A 131 -11.21 -1.22 13.26
N PRO A 132 -11.51 -0.23 12.41
CA PRO A 132 -10.55 0.82 12.01
C PRO A 132 -9.95 1.58 13.19
N SER A 133 -10.75 1.88 14.23
CA SER A 133 -10.29 2.63 15.40
C SER A 133 -9.36 1.82 16.31
N TYR A 134 -9.51 0.48 16.31
CA TYR A 134 -8.61 -0.39 17.06
C TYR A 134 -7.28 -0.56 16.33
N TRP A 135 -7.34 -0.79 15.03
CA TRP A 135 -6.14 -1.02 14.20
C TRP A 135 -5.42 0.25 13.75
N PHE A 136 -5.99 1.42 14.05
CA PHE A 136 -5.47 2.73 13.64
C PHE A 136 -5.26 2.84 12.13
N ARG A 137 -6.20 2.27 11.35
CA ARG A 137 -6.18 2.35 9.88
C ARG A 137 -7.37 3.15 9.36
N HIS A 138 -7.11 3.94 8.32
CA HIS A 138 -8.16 4.60 7.56
C HIS A 138 -8.82 3.62 6.57
N ARG A 139 -10.04 3.93 6.14
CA ARG A 139 -10.68 3.18 5.05
C ARG A 139 -9.89 3.34 3.75
N SER A 140 -9.69 2.27 3.00
CA SER A 140 -8.93 2.30 1.74
C SER A 140 -9.71 1.81 0.52
N LYS A 141 -10.94 1.32 0.66
CA LYS A 141 -11.79 0.98 -0.49
C LYS A 141 -11.95 2.20 -1.40
N GLY A 142 -11.64 2.02 -2.68
CA GLY A 142 -11.68 3.07 -3.71
C GLY A 142 -10.38 3.83 -3.89
N SER A 143 -9.40 3.67 -2.99
CA SER A 143 -8.12 4.38 -3.03
C SER A 143 -7.09 3.72 -3.95
N TRP A 144 -5.98 4.44 -4.15
CA TRP A 144 -4.72 3.91 -4.66
C TRP A 144 -3.62 4.05 -3.61
N PRO A 145 -2.90 2.95 -3.28
CA PRO A 145 -1.65 3.00 -2.55
C PRO A 145 -0.56 3.65 -3.40
N LEU A 146 0.52 4.13 -2.77
CA LEU A 146 1.67 4.71 -3.47
C LEU A 146 2.26 3.75 -4.52
N SER A 147 2.36 2.47 -4.15
CA SER A 147 3.00 1.41 -4.92
C SER A 147 2.01 0.54 -5.68
N THR A 148 1.57 -0.56 -5.06
CA THR A 148 0.81 -1.65 -5.66
C THR A 148 -0.40 -1.98 -4.78
N ILE A 149 -1.36 -2.72 -5.34
CA ILE A 149 -2.56 -3.13 -4.60
C ILE A 149 -2.26 -4.07 -3.42
N ASP A 150 -1.14 -4.81 -3.46
CA ASP A 150 -0.75 -5.73 -2.39
C ASP A 150 -0.43 -5.00 -1.09
N ASN A 151 0.16 -3.79 -1.17
CA ASN A 151 0.36 -2.94 0.00
C ASN A 151 -0.98 -2.46 0.58
N GLY A 152 -1.95 -2.12 -0.29
CA GLY A 152 -3.35 -1.90 0.08
C GLY A 152 -3.66 -0.65 0.91
N TRP A 153 -2.65 0.13 1.32
CA TRP A 153 -2.84 1.33 2.12
C TRP A 153 -3.02 2.55 1.22
N GLY A 154 -4.24 3.08 1.19
CA GLY A 154 -4.55 4.27 0.40
C GLY A 154 -3.76 5.49 0.85
N SER A 155 -3.25 6.27 -0.11
CA SER A 155 -2.77 7.63 0.14
C SER A 155 -3.66 8.65 -0.57
N SER A 156 -3.87 9.79 0.06
CA SER A 156 -4.81 10.82 -0.41
C SER A 156 -4.36 11.45 -1.72
N ASP A 157 -3.08 11.82 -1.81
CA ASP A 157 -2.47 12.36 -3.02
C ASP A 157 -2.49 11.33 -4.15
N THR A 158 -2.00 10.10 -3.93
CA THR A 158 -1.98 9.06 -4.98
C THR A 158 -3.37 8.74 -5.48
N SER A 159 -4.34 8.66 -4.57
CA SER A 159 -5.74 8.48 -4.95
C SER A 159 -6.27 9.64 -5.78
N ALA A 160 -5.91 10.88 -5.45
CA ALA A 160 -6.34 12.06 -6.18
C ALA A 160 -5.72 12.12 -7.59
N GLU A 161 -4.41 11.87 -7.71
CA GLU A 161 -3.72 11.89 -9.00
C GLU A 161 -4.17 10.74 -9.90
N ALA A 162 -4.38 9.54 -9.34
CA ALA A 162 -4.92 8.41 -10.10
C ALA A 162 -6.33 8.71 -10.61
N THR A 163 -7.20 9.23 -9.73
CA THR A 163 -8.57 9.66 -10.08
C THR A 163 -8.55 10.70 -11.20
N LYS A 164 -7.68 11.70 -11.09
CA LYS A 164 -7.53 12.75 -12.11
C LYS A 164 -7.04 12.19 -13.44
N ALA A 165 -6.05 11.30 -13.44
CA ALA A 165 -5.55 10.63 -14.64
C ALA A 165 -6.66 9.85 -15.36
N LEU A 166 -7.48 9.10 -14.62
CA LEU A 166 -8.65 8.36 -15.12
C LEU A 166 -9.71 9.28 -15.74
N LEU A 167 -10.00 10.42 -15.09
CA LEU A 167 -10.94 11.42 -15.60
C LEU A 167 -10.41 12.18 -16.82
N MET A 168 -9.09 12.40 -16.92
CA MET A 168 -8.48 12.99 -18.11
C MET A 168 -8.56 12.02 -19.28
N PHE A 169 -8.25 10.75 -19.03
CA PHE A 169 -8.28 9.72 -20.05
C PHE A 169 -9.69 9.45 -20.59
N SER A 170 -10.72 9.48 -19.75
CA SER A 170 -12.12 9.29 -20.20
C SER A 170 -12.60 10.35 -21.20
N LYS A 171 -12.01 11.54 -21.20
CA LYS A 171 -12.29 12.60 -22.18
C LYS A 171 -11.70 12.30 -23.55
N VAL A 172 -10.59 11.56 -23.60
CA VAL A 172 -9.87 11.23 -24.85
C VAL A 172 -10.35 9.89 -25.41
N TYR A 173 -10.63 8.92 -24.54
CA TYR A 173 -11.05 7.56 -24.90
C TYR A 173 -12.27 7.11 -24.07
N PRO A 174 -13.47 7.64 -24.35
CA PRO A 174 -14.67 7.39 -23.54
C PRO A 174 -15.01 5.89 -23.43
N ASN A 175 -14.90 5.16 -24.54
CA ASN A 175 -15.24 3.72 -24.61
C ASN A 175 -14.29 2.81 -23.80
N LEU A 176 -13.14 3.32 -23.34
CA LEU A 176 -12.14 2.53 -22.61
C LEU A 176 -12.25 2.71 -21.08
N VAL A 177 -12.95 3.74 -20.62
CA VAL A 177 -13.17 3.99 -19.18
C VAL A 177 -14.52 3.45 -18.72
N GLU A 178 -15.52 3.51 -19.61
CA GLU A 178 -16.84 2.92 -19.35
C GLU A 178 -16.71 1.44 -19.01
N ASN A 179 -17.17 1.09 -17.81
CA ASN A 179 -17.22 -0.29 -17.37
C ASN A 179 -18.61 -0.82 -17.68
N SER A 180 -18.72 -2.03 -18.24
CA SER A 180 -20.02 -2.71 -18.43
C SER A 180 -20.82 -2.88 -17.13
N ASN A 181 -20.15 -2.72 -15.98
CA ASN A 181 -20.68 -2.89 -14.63
C ASN A 181 -20.95 -1.55 -13.90
N GLY A 182 -20.89 -0.40 -14.58
CA GLY A 182 -21.20 0.94 -14.03
C GLY A 182 -20.01 1.68 -13.38
N ASP A 183 -20.30 2.90 -12.90
CA ASP A 183 -19.31 3.88 -12.39
C ASP A 183 -19.02 3.76 -10.89
N GLU A 184 -19.48 2.70 -10.22
CA GLU A 184 -19.37 2.53 -8.76
C GLU A 184 -17.93 2.63 -8.26
N TRP A 185 -16.97 2.12 -9.04
CA TRP A 185 -15.54 2.16 -8.70
C TRP A 185 -14.97 3.59 -8.62
N MET A 186 -15.42 4.51 -9.49
CA MET A 186 -15.06 5.94 -9.40
C MET A 186 -15.78 6.64 -8.25
N LEU A 187 -17.04 6.27 -7.98
CA LEU A 187 -17.75 6.79 -6.80
C LEU A 187 -17.06 6.37 -5.49
N ASN A 188 -16.56 5.13 -5.41
CA ASN A 188 -15.75 4.68 -4.27
C ASN A 188 -14.45 5.51 -4.14
N ALA A 189 -13.81 5.89 -5.24
CA ALA A 189 -12.62 6.77 -5.19
C ALA A 189 -12.95 8.14 -4.60
N VAL A 190 -14.04 8.77 -5.06
CA VAL A 190 -14.50 10.05 -4.53
C VAL A 190 -14.90 9.94 -3.07
N ASP A 191 -15.65 8.90 -2.68
CA ASP A 191 -16.01 8.65 -1.29
C ASP A 191 -14.76 8.51 -0.40
N CYS A 192 -13.77 7.73 -0.83
CA CYS A 192 -12.50 7.61 -0.11
C CYS A 192 -11.81 8.97 0.05
N LEU A 193 -11.65 9.75 -1.02
CA LEU A 193 -11.04 11.07 -0.97
C LEU A 193 -11.76 12.00 0.02
N LEU A 194 -13.10 11.99 0.03
CA LEU A 194 -13.88 12.80 0.95
C LEU A 194 -13.69 12.43 2.42
N SER A 195 -13.38 11.16 2.73
CA SER A 195 -13.12 10.77 4.12
C SER A 195 -11.83 11.26 4.73
N PHE A 196 -10.87 11.73 3.93
CA PHE A 196 -9.64 12.31 4.50
C PHE A 196 -9.85 13.71 5.09
N MET A 197 -11.01 14.33 4.84
CA MET A 197 -11.34 15.68 5.30
C MET A 197 -12.16 15.71 6.60
N VAL A 198 -12.54 14.55 7.14
CA VAL A 198 -13.47 14.41 8.27
C VAL A 198 -12.76 13.85 9.50
#